data_AF-A0AAW4FMY8-F1
#
_entry.id   AF-A0AAW4FMY8-F1
#
_cell.length_a   1.000
_cell.length_b   1.000
_cell.length_c   1.000
_cell.angle_alpha   90.00
_cell.angle_beta   90.00
_cell.angle_gamma   90.00
#
_symmetry.space_group_name_H-M   'P 1'
#
loop_
_entity.id
_entity.type
_entity.pdbx_description
1 polymer ?
#
loop_
_entity_poly.entity_id
_entity_poly.type
_entity_poly.pdbx_seq_one_letter_code
_entity_poly.pdbx_strand_id
1 'polypeptide(L)'
;MPLPLPLTYHNAAINESSAGTGFLIKRGEECWLLTCLHIFNGLTVIPTSFEIPEGAALSVLGTDIKITVAGDKPRSQIAYDPSDRTFFDVISVKLTEVEAQALSSFSFFDADAIVPPEVGQSVSTVGFPGISGGPMSPVKITHKITKVHGASIVLSKPSSPGLSGAPAVTKNGLVGIVHGDVSAHYTNGLVLSLSALQPVLLK
;
A
#
# COMPACT_ATOMS: atom_id res chain seq x y z
N MET A 1 6.44 7.79 14.11
CA MET A 1 5.92 6.85 13.11
C MET A 1 5.86 7.59 11.79
N PRO A 2 6.41 7.03 10.70
CA PRO A 2 6.31 7.64 9.37
C PRO A 2 4.87 7.98 8.99
N LEU A 3 4.70 9.05 8.22
CA LEU A 3 3.41 9.54 7.78
C LEU A 3 2.97 8.82 6.50
N PRO A 4 1.68 8.47 6.37
CA PRO A 4 1.16 7.94 5.11
C PRO A 4 1.08 9.05 4.05
N LEU A 5 1.07 8.65 2.78
CA LEU A 5 0.87 9.54 1.63
C LEU A 5 -0.56 9.42 1.09
N PRO A 6 -1.25 10.54 0.87
CA PRO A 6 -2.51 10.52 0.14
C PRO A 6 -2.18 10.42 -1.35
N LEU A 7 -2.52 9.29 -1.97
CA LEU A 7 -2.17 9.01 -3.36
C LEU A 7 -3.41 9.14 -4.24
N THR A 8 -3.22 9.71 -5.43
CA THR A 8 -4.19 9.67 -6.51
C THR A 8 -3.55 9.12 -7.78
N TYR A 9 -4.34 8.37 -8.54
CA TYR A 9 -3.98 7.92 -9.87
C TYR A 9 -5.07 8.38 -10.85
N HIS A 10 -4.65 8.90 -12.00
CA HIS A 10 -5.55 9.26 -13.07
C HIS A 10 -5.28 8.35 -14.27
N ASN A 11 -6.28 7.54 -14.62
CA ASN A 11 -6.24 6.69 -15.79
C ASN A 11 -6.75 7.48 -17.00
N ALA A 12 -5.83 8.04 -17.79
CA ALA A 12 -6.17 8.86 -18.94
C ALA A 12 -6.94 8.08 -20.03
N ALA A 13 -6.76 6.76 -20.12
CA ALA A 13 -7.38 5.95 -21.17
C ALA A 13 -8.91 5.82 -20.98
N ILE A 14 -9.37 5.81 -19.73
CA ILE A 14 -10.80 5.69 -19.38
C ILE A 14 -11.34 6.93 -18.66
N ASN A 15 -10.52 7.96 -18.48
CA ASN A 15 -10.84 9.20 -17.78
C ASN A 15 -11.41 8.98 -16.36
N GLU A 16 -10.87 7.99 -15.64
CA GLU A 16 -11.23 7.70 -14.26
C GLU A 16 -10.09 8.06 -13.31
N SER A 17 -10.44 8.42 -12.08
CA SER A 17 -9.47 8.69 -11.03
C SER A 17 -9.75 7.80 -9.84
N SER A 18 -8.69 7.25 -9.27
CA SER A 18 -8.72 6.46 -8.06
C SER A 18 -7.84 7.14 -7.01
N ALA A 19 -8.09 6.81 -5.76
CA ALA A 19 -7.36 7.37 -4.65
C ALA A 19 -7.19 6.34 -3.53
N GLY A 20 -6.10 6.48 -2.80
CA GLY A 20 -5.77 5.59 -1.70
C GLY A 20 -4.65 6.16 -0.86
N THR A 21 -4.02 5.28 -0.11
CA THR A 21 -2.92 5.59 0.78
C THR A 21 -1.66 4.88 0.29
N GLY A 22 -0.49 5.48 0.51
CA GLY A 22 0.79 4.78 0.42
C GLY A 22 1.66 5.08 1.63
N PHE A 23 2.83 4.45 1.69
CA PHE A 23 3.86 4.76 2.67
C PHE A 23 5.24 4.39 2.13
N LEU A 24 6.27 4.96 2.74
CA LEU A 24 7.65 4.80 2.28
C LEU A 24 8.40 3.79 3.14
N ILE A 25 9.19 2.95 2.49
CA ILE A 25 10.15 2.05 3.13
C ILE A 25 11.55 2.40 2.62
N LYS A 26 12.57 2.28 3.47
CA LYS A 26 13.98 2.37 3.10
C LYS A 26 14.78 1.16 3.56
N ARG A 27 15.84 0.82 2.83
CA ARG A 27 16.89 -0.13 3.21
C ARG A 27 18.22 0.38 2.68
N GLY A 28 19.12 0.77 3.58
CA GLY A 28 20.33 1.49 3.17
C GLY A 28 19.97 2.78 2.42
N GLU A 29 20.52 2.95 1.22
CA GLU A 29 20.26 4.10 0.34
C GLU A 29 19.02 3.93 -0.53
N GLU A 30 18.45 2.73 -0.59
CA GLU A 30 17.32 2.44 -1.45
C GLU A 30 16.00 2.76 -0.76
N CYS A 31 15.08 3.38 -1.51
CA CYS A 31 13.78 3.80 -1.03
C CYS A 31 12.67 3.28 -1.96
N TRP A 32 11.56 2.83 -1.37
CA TRP A 32 10.39 2.36 -2.10
C TRP A 32 9.13 3.03 -1.57
N LEU A 33 8.22 3.36 -2.47
CA LEU A 33 6.81 3.59 -2.17
C LEU A 33 6.08 2.25 -2.20
N LEU A 34 5.27 1.96 -1.18
CA LEU A 34 4.32 0.84 -1.21
C LEU A 34 2.88 1.37 -1.22
N THR A 35 2.04 0.72 -2.02
CA THR A 35 0.59 0.97 -2.06
C THR A 35 -0.15 -0.24 -2.66
N CYS A 36 -1.48 -0.15 -2.81
CA CYS A 36 -2.30 -1.20 -3.42
C CYS A 36 -2.23 -1.16 -4.95
N LEU A 37 -2.30 -2.35 -5.55
CA LEU A 37 -2.33 -2.50 -7.00
C LEU A 37 -3.67 -2.03 -7.58
N HIS A 38 -4.77 -2.23 -6.86
CA HIS A 38 -6.10 -1.88 -7.36
C HIS A 38 -6.31 -0.38 -7.56
N ILE A 39 -5.43 0.46 -7.01
CA ILE A 39 -5.42 1.89 -7.31
C ILE A 39 -5.21 2.10 -8.82
N PHE A 40 -4.45 1.26 -9.51
CA PHE A 40 -4.18 1.45 -10.94
C PHE A 40 -5.27 0.90 -11.86
N ASN A 41 -6.03 -0.10 -11.41
CA ASN A 41 -6.96 -0.83 -12.27
C ASN A 41 -8.43 -0.63 -11.92
N GLY A 42 -8.74 -0.06 -10.75
CA GLY A 42 -10.12 0.12 -10.28
C GLY A 42 -10.86 -1.20 -10.00
N LEU A 43 -10.19 -2.35 -10.09
CA LEU A 43 -10.79 -3.66 -9.94
C LEU A 43 -10.83 -4.05 -8.46
N THR A 44 -11.99 -4.46 -8.01
CA THR A 44 -12.20 -5.05 -6.69
C THR A 44 -11.72 -6.50 -6.61
N VAL A 45 -11.48 -7.14 -7.77
CA VAL A 45 -10.96 -8.50 -7.90
C VAL A 45 -9.58 -8.45 -8.53
N ILE A 46 -8.61 -9.12 -7.90
CA ILE A 46 -7.23 -9.12 -8.38
C ILE A 46 -7.16 -9.96 -9.67
N PRO A 47 -6.71 -9.39 -10.80
CA PRO A 47 -6.65 -10.12 -12.05
C PRO A 47 -5.51 -11.16 -12.06
N THR A 48 -5.61 -12.16 -12.93
CA THR A 48 -4.54 -13.15 -13.18
C THR A 48 -3.44 -12.61 -14.10
N SER A 49 -3.67 -11.46 -14.74
CA SER A 49 -2.74 -10.71 -15.57
C SER A 49 -2.96 -9.22 -15.34
N PHE A 50 -1.90 -8.47 -15.05
CA PHE A 50 -1.98 -7.04 -14.92
C PHE A 50 -0.74 -6.38 -15.52
N GLU A 51 -0.97 -5.36 -16.34
CA GLU A 51 0.07 -4.49 -16.86
C GLU A 51 -0.21 -3.07 -16.37
N ILE A 52 0.82 -2.44 -15.81
CA ILE A 52 0.75 -1.03 -15.45
C ILE A 52 0.88 -0.24 -16.75
N PRO A 53 -0.06 0.66 -17.07
CA PRO A 53 0.01 1.45 -18.29
C PRO A 53 1.32 2.24 -18.38
N GLU A 54 1.90 2.32 -19.57
CA GLU A 54 3.09 3.14 -19.82
C GLU A 54 2.85 4.60 -19.41
N GLY A 55 3.81 5.19 -18.71
CA GLY A 55 3.69 6.55 -18.18
C GLY A 55 2.75 6.70 -16.98
N ALA A 56 2.20 5.60 -16.44
CA ALA A 56 1.39 5.66 -15.21
C ALA A 56 2.18 6.34 -14.09
N ALA A 57 1.56 7.31 -13.43
CA ALA A 57 2.17 8.05 -12.33
C ALA A 57 1.17 8.25 -11.18
N LEU A 58 1.66 8.12 -9.96
CA LEU A 58 0.92 8.47 -8.75
C LEU A 58 1.20 9.93 -8.40
N SER A 59 0.16 10.70 -8.10
CA SER A 59 0.29 12.05 -7.55
C SER A 59 0.11 12.01 -6.04
N VAL A 60 0.93 12.75 -5.31
CA VAL A 60 0.77 12.93 -3.85
C VAL A 60 -0.11 14.14 -3.62
N LEU A 61 -1.34 13.90 -3.15
CA LEU A 61 -2.37 14.92 -3.00
C LEU A 61 -1.92 16.03 -2.04
N GLY A 62 -2.17 17.29 -2.43
CA GLY A 62 -1.73 18.47 -1.67
C GLY A 62 -0.26 18.84 -1.91
N THR A 63 0.42 18.21 -2.86
CA THR A 63 1.78 18.53 -3.29
C THR A 63 1.88 18.49 -4.83
N ASP A 64 2.98 19.00 -5.37
CA ASP A 64 3.31 18.88 -6.80
C ASP A 64 4.09 17.59 -7.14
N ILE A 65 4.24 16.68 -6.17
CA ILE A 65 5.06 15.48 -6.32
C ILE A 65 4.29 14.43 -7.14
N LYS A 66 4.95 13.95 -8.19
CA LYS A 66 4.51 12.83 -9.03
C LYS A 66 5.56 11.73 -9.04
N ILE A 67 5.10 10.49 -8.96
CA ILE A 67 5.93 9.30 -8.85
C ILE A 67 5.60 8.39 -10.04
N THR A 68 6.51 8.30 -11.02
CA THR A 68 6.29 7.52 -12.25
C THR A 68 6.35 6.02 -11.96
N VAL A 69 5.27 5.27 -12.10
CA VAL A 69 5.23 3.84 -11.73
C VAL A 69 5.72 2.94 -12.86
N ALA A 70 5.43 3.32 -14.10
CA ALA A 70 5.89 2.64 -15.31
C ALA A 70 6.53 3.64 -16.28
N GLY A 71 7.78 3.40 -16.64
CA GLY A 71 8.55 4.15 -17.63
C GLY A 71 9.61 3.25 -18.26
N ASP A 72 10.63 3.83 -18.88
CA ASP A 72 11.64 3.10 -19.68
C ASP A 72 12.37 1.96 -18.95
N LYS A 73 12.42 2.01 -17.61
CA LYS A 73 13.01 0.95 -16.77
C LYS A 73 11.97 0.42 -15.77
N PRO A 74 11.90 -0.91 -15.57
CA PRO A 74 11.04 -1.48 -14.56
C PRO A 74 11.53 -1.04 -13.17
N ARG A 75 10.78 -0.13 -12.55
CA ARG A 75 10.99 0.35 -11.18
C ARG A 75 9.92 -0.12 -10.21
N SER A 76 8.92 -0.85 -10.71
CA SER A 76 7.84 -1.42 -9.89
C SER A 76 7.96 -2.94 -9.76
N GLN A 77 7.55 -3.46 -8.61
CA GLN A 77 7.42 -4.90 -8.36
C GLN A 77 6.00 -5.18 -7.83
N ILE A 78 5.37 -6.21 -8.37
CA ILE A 78 4.08 -6.72 -7.91
C ILE A 78 4.33 -8.13 -7.39
N ALA A 79 3.84 -8.43 -6.19
CA ALA A 79 3.97 -9.78 -5.65
C ALA A 79 2.98 -10.72 -6.34
N TYR A 80 3.46 -11.88 -6.77
CA TYR A 80 2.67 -12.92 -7.45
C TYR A 80 2.61 -14.18 -6.59
N ASP A 81 1.41 -14.74 -6.44
CA ASP A 81 1.20 -16.03 -5.83
C ASP A 81 1.16 -17.13 -6.91
N PRO A 82 2.19 -17.99 -7.00
CA PRO A 82 2.21 -19.07 -7.97
C PRO A 82 1.21 -20.19 -7.67
N SER A 83 0.74 -20.37 -6.41
CA SER A 83 -0.20 -21.46 -6.10
C SER A 83 -1.56 -21.21 -6.72
N ASP A 84 -2.02 -19.96 -6.63
CA ASP A 84 -3.36 -19.56 -7.05
C ASP A 84 -3.33 -18.81 -8.39
N ARG A 85 -2.14 -18.59 -8.94
CA ARG A 85 -1.88 -17.84 -10.18
C ARG A 85 -2.47 -16.43 -10.17
N THR A 86 -2.50 -15.81 -9.00
CA THR A 86 -3.04 -14.46 -8.79
C THR A 86 -1.95 -13.52 -8.29
N PHE A 87 -2.12 -12.22 -8.51
CA PHE A 87 -1.29 -11.23 -7.84
C PHE A 87 -1.78 -11.00 -6.41
N PHE A 88 -0.86 -10.59 -5.54
CA PHE A 88 -1.25 -9.91 -4.32
C PHE A 88 -1.54 -8.44 -4.66
N ASP A 89 -2.51 -7.86 -3.97
CA ASP A 89 -2.92 -6.46 -4.16
C ASP A 89 -1.95 -5.49 -3.45
N VAL A 90 -0.70 -5.54 -3.89
CA VAL A 90 0.39 -4.70 -3.41
C VAL A 90 1.39 -4.48 -4.53
N ILE A 91 1.86 -3.26 -4.62
CA ILE A 91 2.92 -2.84 -5.52
C ILE A 91 3.95 -2.05 -4.72
N SER A 92 5.22 -2.33 -4.99
CA SER A 92 6.31 -1.45 -4.59
C SER A 92 6.82 -0.69 -5.81
N VAL A 93 7.24 0.55 -5.60
CA VAL A 93 7.85 1.40 -6.62
C VAL A 93 9.15 1.93 -6.05
N LYS A 94 10.28 1.50 -6.61
CA LYS A 94 11.60 2.02 -6.26
C LYS A 94 11.67 3.49 -6.67
N LEU A 95 12.04 4.33 -5.72
CA LEU A 95 12.12 5.77 -5.89
C LEU A 95 13.49 6.16 -6.43
N THR A 96 13.52 7.18 -7.28
CA THR A 96 14.74 7.92 -7.58
C THR A 96 15.17 8.73 -6.36
N GLU A 97 16.44 9.13 -6.31
CA GLU A 97 16.97 9.99 -5.24
C GLU A 97 16.18 11.30 -5.12
N VAL A 98 15.80 11.91 -6.25
CA VAL A 98 15.01 13.14 -6.29
C VAL A 98 13.61 12.94 -5.70
N GLU A 99 12.92 11.85 -6.05
CA GLU A 99 11.61 11.52 -5.47
C GLU A 99 11.73 11.22 -3.97
N ALA A 100 12.74 10.46 -3.54
CA ALA A 100 12.96 10.15 -2.14
C ALA A 100 13.25 11.41 -1.31
N GLN A 101 14.04 12.35 -1.84
CA GLN A 101 14.31 13.63 -1.20
C GLN A 101 13.05 14.49 -1.10
N ALA A 102 12.26 14.59 -2.17
CA ALA A 102 11.00 15.33 -2.18
C ALA A 102 9.99 14.78 -1.16
N LEU A 103 10.03 13.48 -0.90
CA LEU A 103 9.13 12.78 0.02
C LEU A 103 9.68 12.68 1.45
N SER A 104 10.86 13.22 1.73
CA SER A 104 11.54 13.07 3.03
C SER A 104 10.73 13.59 4.23
N SER A 105 9.86 14.58 4.02
CA SER A 105 8.95 15.11 5.05
C SER A 105 7.94 14.08 5.56
N PHE A 106 7.62 13.04 4.79
CA PHE A 106 6.75 11.94 5.21
C PHE A 106 7.49 10.89 6.04
N SER A 107 8.82 10.94 6.08
CA SER A 107 9.70 9.92 6.70
C SER A 107 9.53 8.52 6.09
N PHE A 108 10.42 7.60 6.49
CA PHE A 108 10.47 6.23 5.96
C PHE A 108 10.37 5.22 7.08
N PHE A 109 9.63 4.14 6.86
CA PHE A 109 9.80 2.93 7.66
C PHE A 109 11.13 2.29 7.30
N ASP A 110 11.83 1.78 8.30
CA ASP A 110 12.99 0.92 8.05
C ASP A 110 12.50 -0.46 7.59
N ALA A 111 13.09 -1.01 6.54
CA ALA A 111 12.80 -2.37 6.08
C ALA A 111 13.10 -3.41 7.17
N ASP A 112 14.03 -3.11 8.09
CA ASP A 112 14.37 -3.99 9.22
C ASP A 112 13.35 -3.87 10.37
N ALA A 113 12.45 -2.88 10.32
CA ALA A 113 11.32 -2.76 11.24
C ALA A 113 10.11 -3.60 10.81
N ILE A 114 10.21 -4.38 9.72
CA ILE A 114 9.17 -5.32 9.31
C ILE A 114 9.19 -6.52 10.25
N VAL A 115 8.04 -6.82 10.86
CA VAL A 115 7.88 -7.90 11.85
C VAL A 115 6.75 -8.84 11.45
N PRO A 116 6.83 -10.14 11.81
CA PRO A 116 5.76 -11.08 11.52
C PRO A 116 4.47 -10.73 12.30
N PRO A 117 3.29 -10.99 11.72
CA PRO A 117 2.00 -10.77 12.39
C PRO A 117 1.77 -11.79 13.52
N GLU A 118 1.14 -11.35 14.61
CA GLU A 118 0.74 -12.21 15.73
C GLU A 118 -0.76 -12.08 16.01
N VAL A 119 -1.47 -13.20 16.10
CA VAL A 119 -2.91 -13.22 16.44
C VAL A 119 -3.13 -12.68 17.85
N GLY A 120 -4.14 -11.82 18.01
CA GLY A 120 -4.47 -11.14 19.26
C GLY A 120 -3.76 -9.80 19.45
N GLN A 121 -2.74 -9.51 18.64
CA GLN A 121 -1.98 -8.27 18.73
C GLN A 121 -2.80 -7.06 18.24
N SER A 122 -2.67 -5.93 18.94
CA SER A 122 -3.21 -4.65 18.49
C SER A 122 -2.39 -4.09 17.33
N VAL A 123 -3.07 -3.70 16.26
CA VAL A 123 -2.48 -3.09 15.07
C VAL A 123 -3.16 -1.77 14.76
N SER A 124 -2.36 -0.76 14.43
CA SER A 124 -2.81 0.56 14.01
C SER A 124 -2.62 0.71 12.50
N THR A 125 -3.66 1.13 11.81
CA THR A 125 -3.61 1.54 10.41
C THR A 125 -3.74 3.06 10.35
N VAL A 126 -2.96 3.72 9.50
CA VAL A 126 -3.02 5.19 9.35
C VAL A 126 -3.07 5.53 7.88
N GLY A 127 -4.12 6.23 7.44
CA GLY A 127 -4.31 6.60 6.04
C GLY A 127 -5.39 7.64 5.89
N PHE A 128 -6.05 7.68 4.73
CA PHE A 128 -6.98 8.76 4.37
C PHE A 128 -8.38 8.22 4.05
N PRO A 129 -9.18 7.83 5.07
CA PRO A 129 -10.56 7.42 4.86
C PRO A 129 -11.37 8.48 4.11
N GLY A 130 -12.08 8.08 3.04
CA GLY A 130 -12.88 8.98 2.23
C GLY A 130 -12.08 9.97 1.39
N ILE A 131 -10.81 9.67 1.09
CA ILE A 131 -9.95 10.51 0.24
C ILE A 131 -10.69 10.93 -1.05
N SER A 132 -10.93 12.25 -1.13
CA SER A 132 -11.56 12.93 -2.26
C SER A 132 -10.86 14.27 -2.40
N GLY A 133 -10.53 14.69 -3.61
CA GLY A 133 -9.58 15.77 -3.92
C GLY A 133 -9.51 16.94 -2.91
N GLY A 134 -8.28 17.27 -2.49
CA GLY A 134 -7.97 18.35 -1.54
C GLY A 134 -7.08 17.90 -0.39
N PRO A 135 -6.53 18.83 0.42
CA PRO A 135 -5.74 18.48 1.60
C PRO A 135 -6.57 17.71 2.65
N MET A 136 -6.06 16.59 3.14
CA MET A 136 -6.72 15.76 4.15
C MET A 136 -5.72 15.38 5.25
N SER A 137 -6.21 15.31 6.49
CA SER A 137 -5.41 14.79 7.60
C SER A 137 -5.54 13.27 7.71
N PRO A 138 -4.45 12.54 8.00
CA PRO A 138 -4.50 11.11 8.15
C PRO A 138 -5.29 10.70 9.40
N VAL A 139 -6.07 9.63 9.30
CA VAL A 139 -6.84 9.04 10.39
C VAL A 139 -6.19 7.74 10.83
N LYS A 140 -5.99 7.60 12.15
CA LYS A 140 -5.52 6.38 12.77
C LYS A 140 -6.69 5.51 13.23
N ILE A 141 -6.72 4.26 12.79
CA ILE A 141 -7.69 3.26 13.25
C ILE A 141 -6.94 2.11 13.92
N THR A 142 -7.38 1.71 15.11
CA THR A 142 -6.78 0.57 15.85
C THR A 142 -7.68 -0.65 15.77
N HIS A 143 -7.10 -1.80 15.41
CA HIS A 143 -7.74 -3.10 15.28
C HIS A 143 -7.00 -4.14 16.14
N LYS A 144 -7.54 -5.36 16.20
CA LYS A 144 -6.79 -6.55 16.60
C LYS A 144 -6.62 -7.49 15.41
N ILE A 145 -5.48 -8.18 15.33
CA ILE A 145 -5.29 -9.29 14.39
C ILE A 145 -6.10 -10.48 14.90
N THR A 146 -7.01 -11.01 14.09
CA THR A 146 -7.87 -12.15 14.47
C THR A 146 -7.45 -13.44 13.79
N LYS A 147 -6.84 -13.36 12.61
CA LYS A 147 -6.37 -14.52 11.85
C LYS A 147 -5.17 -14.15 10.98
N VAL A 148 -4.27 -15.10 10.79
CA VAL A 148 -3.17 -15.04 9.81
C VAL A 148 -3.23 -16.32 8.97
N HIS A 149 -3.21 -16.19 7.64
CA HIS A 149 -3.19 -17.32 6.71
C HIS A 149 -2.33 -16.98 5.49
N GLY A 150 -1.14 -17.59 5.40
CA GLY A 150 -0.15 -17.21 4.39
C GLY A 150 0.21 -15.73 4.50
N ALA A 151 0.12 -15.00 3.39
CA ALA A 151 0.32 -13.55 3.36
C ALA A 151 -0.92 -12.75 3.81
N SER A 152 -2.09 -13.37 4.04
CA SER A 152 -3.32 -12.68 4.41
C SER A 152 -3.48 -12.57 5.93
N ILE A 153 -3.82 -11.37 6.41
CA ILE A 153 -4.07 -11.05 7.80
C ILE A 153 -5.49 -10.47 7.91
N VAL A 154 -6.29 -11.01 8.83
CA VAL A 154 -7.66 -10.56 9.09
C VAL A 154 -7.69 -9.71 10.35
N LEU A 155 -8.37 -8.56 10.27
CA LEU A 155 -8.53 -7.61 11.37
C LEU A 155 -9.91 -7.75 12.05
N SER A 156 -10.02 -7.30 13.29
CA SER A 156 -11.21 -7.46 14.12
C SER A 156 -12.44 -6.63 13.73
N LYS A 157 -12.30 -5.70 12.78
CA LYS A 157 -13.36 -4.79 12.32
C LYS A 157 -13.05 -4.33 10.89
N PRO A 158 -14.03 -3.84 10.11
CA PRO A 158 -13.78 -3.32 8.77
C PRO A 158 -12.70 -2.26 8.71
N SER A 159 -12.09 -2.18 7.54
CA SER A 159 -11.34 -1.03 7.04
C SER A 159 -12.30 0.10 6.62
N SER A 160 -11.79 1.08 5.90
CA SER A 160 -12.59 2.16 5.32
C SER A 160 -12.06 2.50 3.93
N PRO A 161 -12.92 2.83 2.95
CA PRO A 161 -12.48 3.30 1.65
C PRO A 161 -11.45 4.43 1.78
N GLY A 162 -10.37 4.36 1.02
CA GLY A 162 -9.23 5.28 1.13
C GLY A 162 -8.08 4.81 2.03
N LEU A 163 -8.29 3.80 2.88
CA LEU A 163 -7.20 3.11 3.59
C LEU A 163 -6.43 2.09 2.73
N SER A 164 -6.88 1.81 1.50
CA SER A 164 -6.15 0.96 0.56
C SER A 164 -4.71 1.44 0.41
N GLY A 165 -3.75 0.58 0.75
CA GLY A 165 -2.33 0.87 0.73
C GLY A 165 -1.77 1.50 2.01
N ALA A 166 -2.58 1.67 3.06
CA ALA A 166 -2.15 2.20 4.35
C ALA A 166 -1.24 1.21 5.11
N PRO A 167 -0.20 1.70 5.83
CA PRO A 167 0.64 0.85 6.66
C PRO A 167 -0.14 0.32 7.87
N ALA A 168 0.07 -0.96 8.20
CA ALA A 168 -0.43 -1.61 9.41
C ALA A 168 0.74 -1.83 10.38
N VAL A 169 0.72 -1.12 11.52
CA VAL A 169 1.84 -1.02 12.46
C VAL A 169 1.43 -1.50 13.84
N THR A 170 2.27 -2.31 14.47
CA THR A 170 2.10 -2.76 15.85
C THR A 170 3.13 -2.07 16.74
N LYS A 171 3.08 -2.35 18.05
CA LYS A 171 4.15 -1.88 18.97
C LYS A 171 5.54 -2.45 18.63
N ASN A 172 5.60 -3.58 17.93
CA ASN A 172 6.85 -4.27 17.60
C ASN A 172 7.43 -3.83 16.25
N GLY A 173 6.62 -3.24 15.36
CA GLY A 173 7.08 -2.85 14.03
C GLY A 173 5.97 -2.81 12.98
N LEU A 174 6.37 -2.60 11.73
CA LEU A 174 5.52 -2.62 10.55
C LEU A 174 5.16 -4.07 10.22
N VAL A 175 3.86 -4.37 10.13
CA VAL A 175 3.39 -5.74 9.88
C VAL A 175 2.92 -5.92 8.45
N GLY A 176 2.27 -4.91 7.88
CA GLY A 176 1.55 -5.12 6.64
C GLY A 176 1.06 -3.86 5.95
N ILE A 177 0.32 -4.09 4.88
CA ILE A 177 -0.38 -3.07 4.08
C ILE A 177 -1.87 -3.42 4.00
N VAL A 178 -2.74 -2.46 4.29
CA VAL A 178 -4.20 -2.62 4.18
C VAL A 178 -4.58 -2.74 2.70
N HIS A 179 -5.38 -3.73 2.33
CA HIS A 179 -5.74 -3.94 0.91
C HIS A 179 -7.23 -4.17 0.65
N GLY A 180 -8.07 -4.27 1.68
CA GLY A 180 -9.52 -4.38 1.49
C GLY A 180 -10.26 -4.89 2.72
N ASP A 181 -11.42 -5.50 2.47
CA ASP A 181 -12.30 -6.12 3.46
C ASP A 181 -12.80 -7.48 2.96
N VAL A 182 -13.19 -8.38 3.87
CA VAL A 182 -13.84 -9.65 3.50
C VAL A 182 -15.30 -9.38 3.07
N SER A 183 -15.69 -9.92 1.91
CA SER A 183 -16.99 -9.64 1.28
C SER A 183 -18.18 -10.41 1.89
N ALA A 184 -19.38 -9.93 1.53
CA ALA A 184 -20.75 -10.14 2.03
C ALA A 184 -21.23 -9.11 3.07
N HIS A 185 -20.41 -8.76 4.07
CA HIS A 185 -20.85 -7.83 5.14
C HIS A 185 -19.81 -6.80 5.60
N TYR A 186 -18.62 -6.72 4.96
CA TYR A 186 -17.53 -5.81 5.36
C TYR A 186 -17.27 -5.88 6.88
N THR A 187 -17.13 -7.10 7.42
CA THR A 187 -17.01 -7.28 8.88
C THR A 187 -15.57 -7.18 9.36
N ASN A 188 -14.61 -7.34 8.45
CA ASN A 188 -13.20 -7.48 8.80
C ASN A 188 -12.31 -6.87 7.71
N GLY A 189 -11.42 -5.97 8.11
CA GLY A 189 -10.35 -5.47 7.26
C GLY A 189 -9.32 -6.55 6.96
N LEU A 190 -8.68 -6.41 5.80
CA LEU A 190 -7.63 -7.28 5.31
C LEU A 190 -6.33 -6.51 5.16
N VAL A 191 -5.26 -7.17 5.58
CA VAL A 191 -3.88 -6.69 5.49
C VAL A 191 -3.04 -7.77 4.83
N LEU A 192 -2.15 -7.37 3.92
CA LEU A 192 -1.11 -8.24 3.39
C LEU A 192 0.14 -8.17 4.26
N SER A 193 0.67 -9.32 4.65
CA SER A 193 1.87 -9.46 5.48
C SER A 193 3.11 -9.03 4.70
N LEU A 194 3.78 -7.98 5.17
CA LEU A 194 5.04 -7.55 4.56
C LEU A 194 6.19 -8.50 4.87
N SER A 195 6.19 -9.17 6.03
CA SER A 195 7.22 -10.19 6.32
C SER A 195 7.17 -11.35 5.33
N ALA A 196 5.99 -11.68 4.78
CA ALA A 196 5.85 -12.71 3.75
C ALA A 196 6.24 -12.21 2.35
N LEU A 197 5.98 -10.93 2.05
CA LEU A 197 6.10 -10.38 0.69
C LEU A 197 7.39 -9.56 0.44
N GLN A 198 8.08 -9.14 1.50
CA GLN A 198 9.31 -8.32 1.43
C GLN A 198 10.39 -8.89 0.50
N PRO A 199 10.66 -10.22 0.44
CA PRO A 199 11.67 -10.77 -0.47
C PRO A 199 11.38 -10.52 -1.96
N VAL A 200 10.12 -10.27 -2.31
CA VAL A 200 9.69 -9.94 -3.67
C VAL A 200 9.59 -8.43 -3.87
N LEU A 201 9.01 -7.72 -2.89
CA LEU A 201 8.69 -6.31 -3.00
C LEU A 201 9.90 -5.37 -2.88
N LEU A 202 10.91 -5.71 -2.07
CA LEU A 202 12.04 -4.81 -1.79
C LEU A 202 13.32 -5.29 -2.49
N LYS A 203 13.27 -5.35 -3.82
CA LYS A 203 14.40 -5.61 -4.72
C LYS A 203 14.86 -4.31 -5.41
#